data_AF-A0A9Q0Z610-F1
#
_entry.id   AF-A0A9Q0Z610-F1
#
_cell.length_a   1.000
_cell.length_b   1.000
_cell.length_c   1.000
_cell.angle_alpha   90.00
_cell.angle_beta   90.00
_cell.angle_gamma   90.00
#
_symmetry.space_group_name_H-M   'P 1'
#
loop_
_entity.id
_entity.type
_entity.pdbx_description
1 polymer ?
#
loop_
_entity_poly.entity_id
_entity_poly.type
_entity_poly.pdbx_seq_one_letter_code
_entity_poly.pdbx_strand_id
1 'polypeptide(L)'
;MSQPDQTDTKKSVSWFKKFQYDKNRDSPGDTRNVLLIVVALIAAVTFQAGVNPPGGVWQEGDRPGRAIYASQKRAFYVFLISNTLALSTCILVITSLTYRFPFHFEIWVATASMMTTYASAIFAVTPNETVRFRYLLITASGPFVMRCLFHIFKKYRVGKNESQT
;
A
#
# COMPACT_ATOMS: atom_id res chain seq x y z
N MET A 1 27.50 13.51 36.79
CA MET A 1 27.07 12.82 35.56
C MET A 1 26.13 11.70 35.97
N SER A 2 24.81 11.96 36.00
CA SER A 2 23.81 10.98 36.43
C SER A 2 23.64 9.91 35.36
N GLN A 3 23.79 8.62 35.69
CA GLN A 3 23.54 7.54 34.74
C GLN A 3 22.05 7.48 34.35
N PRO A 4 21.72 7.20 33.09
CA PRO A 4 20.33 7.09 32.66
C PRO A 4 19.65 5.90 33.34
N ASP A 5 18.45 6.14 33.87
CA ASP A 5 17.64 5.16 34.60
C ASP A 5 17.21 4.00 33.68
N GLN A 6 17.71 2.80 33.97
CA GLN A 6 17.43 1.59 33.19
C GLN A 6 16.03 1.01 33.46
N THR A 7 15.35 1.45 34.52
CA THR A 7 14.04 0.89 34.90
C THR A 7 12.91 1.31 33.96
N ASP A 8 12.92 2.55 33.47
CA ASP A 8 11.93 3.06 32.51
C ASP A 8 12.03 2.41 31.13
N THR A 9 13.25 2.17 30.66
CA THR A 9 13.48 1.51 29.36
C THR A 9 12.97 0.07 29.37
N LYS A 10 13.15 -0.66 30.48
CA LYS A 10 12.69 -2.05 30.63
C LYS A 10 11.16 -2.15 30.69
N LYS A 11 10.51 -1.19 31.35
CA LYS A 11 9.04 -1.13 31.49
C LYS A 11 8.36 -0.83 30.16
N SER A 12 8.91 0.10 29.38
CA SER A 12 8.44 0.46 28.05
C SER A 12 8.46 -0.74 27.09
N VAL A 13 9.59 -1.44 27.00
CA VAL A 13 9.74 -2.64 26.13
C VAL A 13 8.78 -3.76 26.54
N SER A 14 8.54 -3.94 27.84
CA SER A 14 7.58 -4.92 28.36
C SER A 14 6.13 -4.61 27.96
N TRP A 15 5.75 -3.33 28.02
CA TRP A 15 4.40 -2.90 27.64
C TRP A 15 4.12 -3.10 26.14
N PHE A 16 5.09 -2.83 25.26
CA PHE A 16 4.94 -3.08 23.81
C PHE A 16 4.69 -4.56 23.48
N LYS A 17 5.27 -5.50 24.23
CA LYS A 17 5.01 -6.94 24.04
C LYS A 17 3.53 -7.29 24.23
N LYS A 18 2.79 -6.53 25.04
CA LYS A 18 1.35 -6.76 25.25
C LYS A 18 0.51 -6.52 23.99
N PHE A 19 0.97 -5.64 23.10
CA PHE A 19 0.31 -5.30 21.82
C PHE A 19 0.77 -6.13 20.64
N GLN A 20 1.78 -6.99 20.82
CA GLN A 20 2.17 -7.91 19.77
C GLN A 20 1.09 -8.96 19.57
N TYR A 21 0.90 -9.37 18.32
CA TYR A 21 -0.01 -10.44 17.95
C TYR A 21 0.44 -11.76 18.62
N ASP A 22 -0.46 -12.40 19.34
CA ASP A 22 -0.24 -13.71 19.95
C ASP A 22 -1.25 -14.71 19.40
N LYS A 23 -0.76 -15.71 18.66
CA LYS A 23 -1.60 -16.75 18.05
C LYS A 23 -2.42 -17.55 19.07
N ASN A 24 -2.01 -17.59 20.35
CA ASN A 24 -2.73 -18.31 21.40
C ASN A 24 -3.86 -17.47 22.02
N ARG A 25 -3.76 -16.14 21.96
CA ARG A 25 -4.73 -15.21 22.55
C ARG A 25 -5.66 -14.61 21.51
N ASP A 26 -5.15 -14.30 20.32
CA ASP A 26 -5.82 -13.52 19.31
C ASP A 26 -6.39 -14.44 18.21
N SER A 27 -7.71 -14.38 18.02
CA SER A 27 -8.38 -15.15 16.97
C SER A 27 -7.94 -14.67 15.58
N PRO A 28 -7.65 -15.59 14.63
CA PRO A 28 -7.36 -15.21 13.24
C PRO A 28 -8.47 -14.38 12.59
N GLY A 29 -9.72 -14.57 13.00
CA GLY A 29 -10.87 -13.78 12.52
C GLY A 29 -10.81 -12.32 12.97
N ASP A 30 -10.53 -12.10 14.26
CA ASP A 30 -10.45 -10.74 14.84
C ASP A 30 -9.24 -9.98 14.28
N THR A 31 -8.10 -10.67 14.17
CA THR A 31 -6.90 -10.08 13.56
C THR A 31 -7.15 -9.72 12.11
N ARG A 32 -7.84 -10.59 11.34
CA ARG A 32 -8.24 -10.28 9.96
C ARG A 32 -9.14 -9.04 9.90
N ASN A 33 -10.13 -8.92 10.79
CA ASN A 33 -11.03 -7.77 10.82
C ASN A 33 -10.29 -6.47 11.12
N VAL A 34 -9.41 -6.47 12.13
CA VAL A 34 -8.58 -5.30 12.47
C VAL A 34 -7.66 -4.93 11.29
N LEU A 35 -7.00 -5.90 10.67
CA LEU A 35 -6.15 -5.66 9.51
C LEU A 35 -6.94 -5.10 8.32
N LEU A 36 -8.14 -5.61 8.04
CA LEU A 36 -9.00 -5.06 6.98
C LEU A 36 -9.35 -3.60 7.24
N ILE A 37 -9.67 -3.23 8.48
CA ILE A 37 -9.95 -1.83 8.85
C ILE A 37 -8.72 -0.96 8.63
N VAL A 38 -7.58 -1.34 9.18
CA VAL A 38 -6.32 -0.56 9.06
C VAL A 38 -5.94 -0.39 7.59
N VAL A 39 -6.02 -1.46 6.80
CA VAL A 39 -5.65 -1.42 5.39
C VAL A 39 -6.62 -0.60 4.56
N ALA A 40 -7.93 -0.69 4.84
CA ALA A 40 -8.94 0.14 4.17
C ALA A 40 -8.73 1.64 4.48
N LEU A 41 -8.36 1.99 5.71
CA LEU A 41 -8.04 3.37 6.09
C LEU A 41 -6.80 3.89 5.36
N ILE A 42 -5.72 3.09 5.27
CA ILE A 42 -4.53 3.47 4.51
C ILE A 42 -4.86 3.62 3.01
N ALA A 43 -5.67 2.70 2.45
CA ALA A 43 -6.14 2.80 1.07
C ALA A 43 -6.95 4.08 0.82
N ALA A 44 -7.84 4.44 1.75
CA ALA A 44 -8.63 5.67 1.65
C ALA A 44 -7.74 6.93 1.69
N VAL A 45 -6.81 7.01 2.64
CA VAL A 45 -5.88 8.13 2.78
C VAL A 45 -4.99 8.26 1.54
N THR A 46 -4.47 7.15 1.02
CA THR A 46 -3.62 7.15 -0.17
C THR A 46 -4.39 7.57 -1.41
N PHE A 47 -5.61 7.05 -1.60
CA PHE A 47 -6.48 7.47 -2.69
C PHE A 47 -6.79 8.97 -2.63
N GLN A 48 -7.19 9.47 -1.45
CA GLN A 48 -7.47 10.90 -1.26
C GLN A 48 -6.25 11.77 -1.59
N ALA A 49 -5.06 11.39 -1.13
CA ALA A 49 -3.83 12.12 -1.42
C ALA A 49 -3.40 12.05 -2.90
N GLY A 50 -3.77 10.99 -3.62
CA GLY A 50 -3.52 10.86 -5.05
C GLY A 50 -4.46 11.70 -5.91
N VAL A 51 -5.76 11.70 -5.59
CA VAL A 51 -6.76 12.48 -6.34
C VAL A 51 -6.73 13.97 -5.99
N ASN A 52 -6.33 14.30 -4.76
CA ASN A 52 -6.14 15.67 -4.27
C ASN A 52 -4.65 15.88 -3.96
N PRO A 53 -3.82 16.25 -4.96
CA PRO A 53 -2.40 16.44 -4.74
C PRO A 53 -2.14 17.52 -3.67
N PRO A 54 -1.09 17.37 -2.84
CA PRO A 54 -0.68 18.40 -1.89
C PRO A 54 -0.51 19.75 -2.59
N GLY A 55 -1.00 20.82 -1.97
CA GLY A 55 -0.98 22.16 -2.59
C GLY A 55 -2.01 22.37 -3.70
N GLY A 56 -2.82 21.37 -4.03
CA GLY A 56 -3.93 21.47 -4.98
C GLY A 56 -3.50 21.44 -6.45
N VAL A 57 -4.42 21.87 -7.31
CA VAL A 57 -4.24 21.93 -8.76
C VAL A 57 -4.30 23.37 -9.26
N TRP A 58 -3.61 23.65 -10.35
CA TRP A 58 -3.75 24.92 -11.06
C TRP A 58 -5.18 25.11 -11.55
N GLN A 59 -5.81 26.23 -11.19
CA GLN A 59 -7.18 26.57 -11.60
C GLN A 59 -7.21 27.38 -12.91
N GLU A 60 -6.14 28.13 -13.18
CA GLU A 60 -6.02 29.06 -14.32
C GLU A 60 -4.64 28.90 -15.00
N GLY A 61 -4.51 29.43 -16.23
CA GLY A 61 -3.29 29.37 -17.05
C GLY A 61 -3.26 28.23 -18.06
N ASP A 62 -2.09 27.95 -18.65
CA ASP A 62 -1.94 26.99 -19.77
C ASP A 62 -2.22 25.52 -19.40
N ARG A 63 -2.33 25.18 -18.11
CA ARG A 63 -2.39 23.78 -17.65
C ARG A 63 -3.32 23.58 -16.45
N PRO A 64 -4.63 23.90 -16.57
CA PRO A 64 -5.59 23.69 -15.49
C PRO A 64 -5.68 22.19 -15.12
N GLY A 65 -5.91 21.90 -13.83
CA GLY A 65 -6.01 20.55 -13.30
C GLY A 65 -4.66 19.85 -13.04
N ARG A 66 -3.53 20.45 -13.40
CA ARG A 66 -2.19 19.93 -13.03
C ARG A 66 -1.88 20.19 -11.57
N ALA A 67 -1.23 19.25 -10.89
CA ALA A 67 -0.77 19.44 -9.52
C ALA A 67 0.20 20.62 -9.42
N ILE A 68 -0.06 21.55 -8.51
CA ILE A 68 0.89 22.64 -8.18
C ILE A 68 2.20 22.04 -7.66
N TYR A 69 2.10 20.96 -6.88
CA TYR A 69 3.26 20.23 -6.35
C TYR A 69 4.15 19.62 -7.44
N ALA A 70 3.65 19.41 -8.67
CA ALA A 70 4.48 18.95 -9.78
C ALA A 70 5.60 19.94 -10.18
N SER A 71 5.52 21.20 -9.70
CA SER A 71 6.59 22.19 -9.85
C SER A 71 7.89 21.73 -9.18
N GLN A 72 7.80 21.04 -8.03
CA GLN A 72 8.96 20.42 -7.35
C GLN A 72 9.08 18.94 -7.72
N LYS A 73 9.55 18.69 -8.94
CA LYS A 73 9.59 17.36 -9.57
C LYS A 73 10.09 16.24 -8.65
N ARG A 74 11.24 16.40 -7.99
CA ARG A 74 11.84 15.34 -7.16
C ARG A 74 10.92 14.92 -6.00
N ALA A 75 10.42 15.89 -5.23
CA ALA A 75 9.58 15.63 -4.07
C ALA A 75 8.21 15.06 -4.49
N PHE A 76 7.64 15.59 -5.58
CA PHE A 76 6.40 15.09 -6.17
C PHE A 76 6.49 13.61 -6.59
N TYR A 77 7.59 13.20 -7.24
CA TYR A 77 7.77 11.80 -7.63
C TYR A 77 7.98 10.86 -6.44
N VAL A 78 8.77 11.26 -5.45
CA VAL A 78 8.93 10.46 -4.22
C VAL A 78 7.57 10.25 -3.54
N PHE A 79 6.76 11.32 -3.46
CA PHE A 79 5.39 11.25 -2.96
C PHE A 79 4.52 10.29 -3.79
N LEU A 80 4.45 10.47 -5.11
CA LEU A 80 3.61 9.65 -5.99
C LEU A 80 3.99 8.17 -5.95
N ILE A 81 5.28 7.86 -6.03
CA ILE A 81 5.79 6.48 -6.00
C ILE A 81 5.44 5.83 -4.67
N SER A 82 5.72 6.50 -3.54
CA SER A 82 5.45 5.96 -2.21
C SER A 82 3.95 5.75 -1.98
N ASN A 83 3.12 6.71 -2.42
CA ASN A 83 1.67 6.63 -2.30
C ASN A 83 1.08 5.49 -3.16
N THR A 84 1.56 5.35 -4.40
CA THR A 84 1.14 4.26 -5.31
C THR A 84 1.54 2.89 -4.76
N LEU A 85 2.75 2.76 -4.20
CA LEU A 85 3.20 1.51 -3.57
C LEU A 85 2.37 1.16 -2.34
N ALA A 86 2.05 2.14 -1.51
CA ALA A 86 1.18 1.96 -0.35
C ALA A 86 -0.22 1.48 -0.77
N LEU A 87 -0.85 2.13 -1.74
CA LEU A 87 -2.16 1.75 -2.25
C LEU A 87 -2.14 0.34 -2.87
N SER A 88 -1.12 0.03 -3.68
CA SER A 88 -0.95 -1.29 -4.30
C SER A 88 -0.79 -2.40 -3.26
N THR A 89 -0.01 -2.15 -2.21
CA THR A 89 0.16 -3.07 -1.08
C THR A 89 -1.16 -3.26 -0.32
N CYS A 90 -1.95 -2.20 -0.14
CA CYS A 90 -3.25 -2.29 0.52
C CYS A 90 -4.23 -3.16 -0.28
N ILE A 91 -4.33 -2.95 -1.60
CA ILE A 91 -5.18 -3.76 -2.47
C ILE A 91 -4.78 -5.24 -2.41
N LEU A 92 -3.47 -5.52 -2.40
CA LEU A 92 -2.96 -6.88 -2.21
C LEU A 92 -3.39 -7.49 -0.88
N VAL A 93 -3.22 -6.77 0.22
CA VAL A 93 -3.59 -7.29 1.55
C VAL A 93 -5.11 -7.49 1.64
N ILE A 94 -5.92 -6.53 1.18
CA ILE A 94 -7.39 -6.66 1.10
C ILE A 94 -7.76 -7.93 0.33
N THR A 95 -7.24 -8.10 -0.89
CA THR A 95 -7.53 -9.26 -1.74
C THR A 95 -7.18 -10.59 -1.07
N SER A 96 -6.11 -10.62 -0.26
CA SER A 96 -5.71 -11.84 0.46
C SER A 96 -6.54 -12.12 1.70
N LEU A 97 -6.91 -11.08 2.44
CA LEU A 97 -7.73 -11.23 3.64
C LEU A 97 -9.19 -11.56 3.27
N THR A 98 -9.68 -11.09 2.12
CA THR A 98 -11.05 -11.35 1.63
C THR A 98 -11.15 -12.61 0.75
N TYR A 99 -10.04 -13.32 0.52
CA TYR A 99 -10.02 -14.56 -0.24
C TYR A 99 -10.91 -15.61 0.45
N ARG A 100 -11.93 -16.13 -0.27
CA ARG A 100 -13.02 -17.02 0.19
C ARG A 100 -14.22 -16.36 0.88
N PHE A 101 -14.35 -15.03 0.87
CA PHE A 101 -15.62 -14.39 1.26
C PHE A 101 -16.69 -14.56 0.16
N PRO A 102 -17.98 -14.66 0.53
CA PRO A 102 -19.06 -14.76 -0.46
C PRO A 102 -19.08 -13.57 -1.43
N PHE A 103 -18.68 -12.38 -0.99
CA PHE A 103 -18.63 -11.15 -1.78
C PHE A 103 -17.24 -10.84 -2.39
N HIS A 104 -16.34 -11.83 -2.49
CA HIS A 104 -14.97 -11.60 -2.98
C HIS A 104 -14.94 -11.00 -4.41
N PHE A 105 -15.84 -11.42 -5.29
CA PHE A 105 -15.91 -10.92 -6.66
C PHE A 105 -16.25 -9.42 -6.70
N GLU A 106 -17.22 -9.01 -5.88
CA GLU A 106 -17.64 -7.61 -5.78
C GLU A 106 -16.51 -6.74 -5.24
N ILE A 107 -15.78 -7.21 -4.22
CA ILE A 107 -14.59 -6.52 -3.69
C ILE A 107 -13.49 -6.42 -4.76
N TRP A 108 -13.30 -7.46 -5.57
CA TRP A 108 -12.31 -7.44 -6.66
C TRP A 108 -12.69 -6.45 -7.77
N VAL A 109 -13.96 -6.42 -8.16
CA VAL A 109 -14.50 -5.43 -9.12
C VAL A 109 -14.35 -4.00 -8.58
N ALA A 110 -14.71 -3.78 -7.30
CA ALA A 110 -14.58 -2.48 -6.65
C ALA A 110 -13.12 -2.00 -6.59
N THR A 111 -12.19 -2.88 -6.20
CA THR A 111 -10.76 -2.54 -6.12
C THR A 111 -10.13 -2.32 -7.49
N ALA A 112 -10.54 -3.06 -8.52
CA ALA A 112 -10.12 -2.83 -9.90
C ALA A 112 -10.61 -1.46 -10.42
N SER A 113 -11.90 -1.15 -10.19
CA SER A 113 -12.48 0.16 -10.55
C SER A 113 -11.78 1.32 -9.83
N MET A 114 -11.50 1.15 -8.53
CA MET A 114 -10.74 2.12 -7.73
C MET A 114 -9.34 2.35 -8.29
N MET A 115 -8.63 1.29 -8.69
CA MET A 115 -7.29 1.39 -9.29
C MET A 115 -7.33 2.18 -10.61
N THR A 116 -8.32 1.92 -11.46
CA THR A 116 -8.53 2.67 -12.71
C THR A 116 -8.77 4.15 -12.44
N THR A 117 -9.63 4.47 -11.47
CA THR A 117 -9.93 5.86 -11.08
C THR A 117 -8.68 6.57 -10.55
N TYR A 118 -7.89 5.88 -9.71
CA TYR A 118 -6.62 6.40 -9.21
C TYR A 118 -5.63 6.66 -10.35
N ALA A 119 -5.45 5.71 -11.27
CA ALA A 119 -4.55 5.87 -12.42
C ALA A 119 -4.97 7.06 -13.30
N SER A 120 -6.27 7.22 -13.53
CA SER A 120 -6.84 8.37 -14.26
C SER A 120 -6.55 9.69 -13.55
N ALA A 121 -6.72 9.74 -12.22
CA ALA A 121 -6.45 10.95 -11.44
C ALA A 121 -4.96 11.32 -11.48
N ILE A 122 -4.05 10.35 -11.30
CA ILE A 122 -2.61 10.58 -11.40
C ILE A 122 -2.22 11.08 -12.80
N PHE A 123 -2.83 10.52 -13.85
CA PHE A 123 -2.62 10.97 -15.23
C PHE A 123 -3.06 12.43 -15.44
N ALA A 124 -4.23 12.79 -14.90
CA ALA A 124 -4.75 14.16 -14.98
C ALA A 124 -3.81 15.17 -14.27
N VAL A 125 -3.31 14.84 -13.07
CA VAL A 125 -2.50 15.79 -12.29
C VAL A 125 -1.03 15.86 -12.71
N THR A 126 -0.47 14.85 -13.40
CA THR A 126 0.97 14.74 -13.70
C THR A 126 1.35 15.29 -15.08
N PRO A 127 2.17 16.36 -15.19
CA PRO A 127 2.51 17.00 -16.47
C PRO A 127 3.10 16.01 -17.50
N ASN A 128 2.66 16.14 -18.77
CA ASN A 128 2.93 15.21 -19.87
C ASN A 128 4.43 14.99 -20.13
N GLU A 129 4.93 13.85 -19.66
CA GLU A 129 6.17 13.20 -20.11
C GLU A 129 5.86 11.70 -20.17
N THR A 130 5.46 11.20 -21.34
CA THR A 130 4.96 9.83 -21.59
C THR A 130 5.86 8.72 -21.02
N VAL A 131 7.17 8.96 -20.96
CA VAL A 131 8.16 8.03 -20.41
C VAL A 131 8.02 7.80 -18.90
N ARG A 132 7.45 8.76 -18.15
CA ARG A 132 7.33 8.70 -16.69
C ARG A 132 6.04 7.99 -16.23
N PHE A 133 5.03 7.93 -17.10
CA PHE A 133 3.82 7.13 -16.89
C PHE A 133 4.12 5.62 -16.91
N ARG A 134 5.03 5.17 -17.79
CA ARG A 134 5.54 3.79 -17.78
C ARG A 134 6.15 3.41 -16.42
N TYR A 135 6.91 4.30 -15.80
CA TYR A 135 7.48 4.04 -14.47
C TYR A 135 6.39 3.87 -13.41
N LEU A 136 5.33 4.68 -13.45
CA LEU A 136 4.18 4.56 -12.55
C LEU A 136 3.46 3.21 -12.68
N LEU A 137 3.25 2.74 -13.91
CA LEU A 137 2.67 1.42 -14.19
C LEU A 137 3.59 0.26 -13.74
N ILE A 138 4.90 0.41 -13.92
CA ILE A 138 5.90 -0.55 -13.43
C ILE A 138 5.90 -0.58 -11.89
N THR A 139 5.83 0.58 -11.24
CA THR A 139 5.77 0.68 -9.78
C THR A 139 4.49 0.07 -9.22
N ALA A 140 3.33 0.34 -9.84
CA ALA A 140 2.05 -0.22 -9.42
C ALA A 140 2.00 -1.76 -9.58
N SER A 141 2.60 -2.29 -10.65
CA SER A 141 2.68 -3.74 -10.87
C SER A 141 3.75 -4.43 -10.01
N GLY A 142 4.73 -3.69 -9.48
CA GLY A 142 5.83 -4.21 -8.68
C GLY A 142 5.40 -5.07 -7.48
N PRO A 143 4.52 -4.60 -6.59
CA PRO A 143 4.03 -5.39 -5.46
C PRO A 143 3.31 -6.69 -5.89
N PHE A 144 2.55 -6.64 -7.00
CA PHE A 144 1.86 -7.82 -7.54
C PHE A 144 2.87 -8.83 -8.08
N VAL A 145 3.84 -8.38 -8.87
CA VAL A 145 4.93 -9.22 -9.40
C VAL A 145 5.76 -9.81 -8.27
N MET A 146 6.15 -9.02 -7.27
CA MET A 146 6.88 -9.50 -6.08
C MET A 146 6.11 -10.59 -5.35
N ARG A 147 4.79 -10.44 -5.20
CA ARG A 147 3.97 -11.44 -4.53
C ARG A 147 3.78 -12.71 -5.36
N CYS A 148 3.58 -12.57 -6.68
CA CYS A 148 3.57 -13.69 -7.61
C CYS A 148 4.90 -14.44 -7.57
N LEU A 149 6.02 -13.73 -7.62
CA LEU A 149 7.37 -14.30 -7.51
C LEU A 149 7.56 -14.99 -6.16
N PHE A 150 7.09 -14.42 -5.05
CA PHE A 150 7.16 -15.06 -3.74
C PHE A 150 6.34 -16.36 -3.69
N HIS A 151 5.12 -16.36 -4.24
CA HIS A 151 4.30 -17.58 -4.32
C HIS A 151 4.93 -18.65 -5.21
N ILE A 152 5.46 -18.26 -6.37
CA ILE A 152 6.16 -19.16 -7.30
C ILE A 152 7.42 -19.72 -6.64
N PHE A 153 8.23 -18.88 -5.99
CA PHE A 153 9.45 -19.28 -5.30
C PHE A 153 9.16 -20.22 -4.12
N LYS A 154 8.11 -19.94 -3.34
CA LYS A 154 7.65 -20.83 -2.28
C LYS A 154 7.20 -22.18 -2.85
N LYS A 155 6.41 -22.18 -3.94
CA LYS A 155 5.98 -23.41 -4.62
C LYS A 155 7.17 -24.21 -5.16
N TYR A 156 8.17 -23.53 -5.73
CA TYR A 156 9.38 -24.14 -6.25
C TYR A 156 10.25 -24.75 -5.12
N ARG A 157 10.39 -24.05 -3.99
CA ARG A 157 11.07 -24.57 -2.79
C ARG A 157 10.37 -25.79 -2.20
N VAL A 158 9.05 -25.78 -2.11
CA VAL A 158 8.28 -26.90 -1.57
C VAL A 158 8.36 -28.12 -2.51
N GLY A 159 8.16 -27.92 -3.82
CA GLY A 159 8.29 -29.01 -4.80
C GLY A 159 9.68 -29.63 -4.86
N LYS A 160 10.74 -28.82 -4.65
CA LYS A 160 12.12 -29.35 -4.54
C LYS A 160 12.30 -30.21 -3.28
N ASN A 161 11.70 -29.84 -2.16
CA ASN A 161 11.78 -30.59 -0.92
C ASN A 161 11.02 -31.92 -0.99
N GLU A 162 9.88 -31.96 -1.70
CA GLU A 162 9.09 -33.20 -1.91
C GLU A 162 9.78 -34.17 -2.87
N SER A 163 10.55 -33.68 -3.86
CA SER A 163 11.32 -34.52 -4.79
C SER A 163 12.59 -35.15 -4.20
N GLN A 164 12.96 -34.83 -2.96
CA GLN A 164 14.14 -35.38 -2.26
C GLN A 164 13.77 -36.32 -1.09
N THR A 165 12.48 -36.56 -0.86
CA THR A 165 11.91 -37.55 0.09
C THR A 165 11.25 -38.67 -0.67
#